data_AF-A0A958RKM6-F1
#
_entry.id   AF-A0A958RKM6-F1
#
_cell.length_a   1.000
_cell.length_b   1.000
_cell.length_c   1.000
_cell.angle_alpha   90.00
_cell.angle_beta   90.00
_cell.angle_gamma   90.00
#
_symmetry.space_group_name_H-M   'P 1'
#
loop_
_entity.id
_entity.type
_entity.pdbx_description
1 polymer ?
#
loop_
_entity_poly.entity_id
_entity_poly.type
_entity_poly.pdbx_seq_one_letter_code
_entity_poly.pdbx_strand_id
1 'polypeptide(L)' 'MNATLLSKKNWNARQQRLIKLWEAHLKPEFETKDAAATLETMGDIPYVNHVPTLTGGYGRKELYRF' A
#
# COMPACT_ATOMS: atom_id res chain seq x y z
N MET A 1 3.47 -7.46 10.22
CA MET A 1 2.44 -8.21 11.00
C MET A 1 2.84 -9.68 11.03
N ASN A 2 2.65 -10.38 12.16
CA ASN A 2 3.03 -11.79 12.30
C ASN A 2 2.08 -12.71 11.49
N ALA A 3 2.66 -13.61 10.67
CA ALA A 3 1.99 -14.66 9.89
C ALA A 3 0.93 -15.47 10.68
N THR A 4 1.04 -15.56 12.02
CA THR A 4 0.06 -16.26 12.87
C THR A 4 -1.33 -15.61 12.90
N LEU A 5 -1.47 -14.30 12.61
CA LEU A 5 -2.79 -13.62 12.61
C LEU A 5 -3.59 -13.85 11.31
N LEU A 6 -2.93 -14.16 10.20
CA LEU A 6 -3.59 -14.48 8.93
C LEU A 6 -4.21 -15.89 8.92
N SER A 7 -3.69 -16.79 9.76
CA SER A 7 -4.12 -18.19 9.87
C SER A 7 -5.57 -18.36 10.38
N LYS A 8 -6.10 -17.42 11.19
CA LYS A 8 -7.44 -17.54 11.79
C LYS A 8 -8.59 -17.24 10.83
N LYS A 9 -8.32 -16.76 9.61
CA LYS A 9 -9.35 -16.28 8.68
C LYS A 9 -9.19 -17.03 7.35
N ASN A 10 -10.19 -17.83 7.00
CA ASN A 10 -10.16 -18.70 5.82
C ASN A 10 -10.38 -17.90 4.53
N TRP A 11 -9.37 -17.12 4.14
CA TRP A 11 -9.39 -16.29 2.94
C TRP A 11 -9.25 -17.15 1.67
N ASN A 12 -10.06 -16.87 0.65
CA ASN A 12 -9.92 -17.50 -0.66
C ASN A 12 -8.65 -17.00 -1.40
N ALA A 13 -8.31 -17.66 -2.51
CA ALA A 13 -7.08 -17.36 -3.26
C ALA A 13 -6.98 -15.89 -3.73
N ARG A 14 -8.10 -15.25 -4.09
CA ARG A 14 -8.10 -13.84 -4.50
C ARG A 14 -7.81 -12.92 -3.31
N GLN A 15 -8.43 -13.19 -2.17
CA GLN A 15 -8.20 -12.45 -0.93
C GLN A 15 -6.75 -12.59 -0.45
N GLN A 16 -6.18 -13.80 -0.50
CA GLN A 16 -4.77 -14.03 -0.18
C GLN A 16 -3.83 -13.26 -1.10
N ARG A 17 -4.14 -13.16 -2.41
CA ARG A 17 -3.37 -12.34 -3.35
C ARG A 17 -3.40 -10.86 -2.97
N LEU A 18 -4.57 -10.31 -2.62
CA LEU A 18 -4.70 -8.92 -2.20
C LEU A 18 -3.91 -8.64 -0.91
N ILE A 19 -3.96 -9.56 0.06
CA ILE A 19 -3.17 -9.44 1.29
C ILE A 19 -1.67 -9.40 0.98
N LYS A 20 -1.18 -10.29 0.11
CA LYS A 20 0.23 -10.29 -0.30
C LYS A 20 0.65 -8.99 -0.99
N LEU A 21 -0.19 -8.45 -1.88
CA LEU A 21 0.06 -7.16 -2.53
C LEU A 21 0.11 -6.02 -1.51
N TRP A 22 -0.81 -6.02 -0.53
CA TRP A 22 -0.84 -5.05 0.55
C TRP A 22 0.39 -5.12 1.45
N GLU A 23 0.81 -6.32 1.87
CA GLU A 23 2.03 -6.49 2.66
C GLU A 23 3.28 -6.04 1.91
N ALA A 24 3.35 -6.31 0.61
CA ALA A 24 4.44 -5.85 -0.24
C ALA A 24 4.50 -4.33 -0.37
N HIS A 25 3.34 -3.65 -0.37
CA HIS A 25 3.24 -2.18 -0.36
C HIS A 25 3.64 -1.57 0.98
N LEU A 26 3.18 -2.14 2.10
CA LEU A 26 3.46 -1.61 3.44
C LEU A 26 4.94 -1.68 3.82
N LYS A 27 5.67 -2.66 3.31
CA LYS A 27 7.09 -2.85 3.64
C LYS A 27 7.95 -1.63 3.28
N PRO A 28 7.99 -1.15 2.02
CA PRO A 28 8.74 0.05 1.68
C PRO A 28 8.19 1.30 2.38
N GLU A 29 6.89 1.38 2.63
CA GLU A 29 6.26 2.57 3.22
C GLU A 29 6.59 2.75 4.71
N PHE A 30 6.49 1.69 5.49
CA PHE A 30 6.55 1.80 6.95
C PHE A 30 7.81 1.18 7.57
N GLU A 31 8.36 0.11 6.98
CA GLU A 31 9.57 -0.53 7.51
C GLU A 31 10.83 0.19 7.02
N THR A 32 11.01 0.31 5.69
CA THR A 32 12.20 0.96 5.12
C THR A 32 12.02 2.45 4.89
N LYS A 33 10.77 2.95 4.88
CA LYS A 33 10.40 4.36 4.69
C LYS A 33 10.96 4.95 3.39
N ASP A 34 10.93 4.15 2.32
CA ASP A 34 11.37 4.54 0.99
C ASP A 34 10.16 4.90 0.11
N ALA A 35 9.90 6.21 -0.01
CA ALA A 35 8.79 6.73 -0.79
C ALA A 35 8.86 6.35 -2.28
N ALA A 36 10.06 6.27 -2.86
CA ALA A 36 10.21 5.91 -4.27
C ALA A 36 9.84 4.44 -4.47
N ALA A 37 10.35 3.55 -3.62
CA ALA A 37 10.00 2.13 -3.67
C ALA A 37 8.50 1.90 -3.39
N THR A 38 7.89 2.66 -2.48
CA THR A 38 6.44 2.59 -2.24
C THR A 38 5.63 2.92 -3.49
N LEU A 39 5.98 4.00 -4.20
CA LEU A 39 5.27 4.40 -5.42
C LEU A 39 5.36 3.38 -6.55
N GLU A 40 6.45 2.62 -6.63
CA GLU A 40 6.59 1.52 -7.60
C GLU A 40 5.66 0.33 -7.33
N THR A 41 5.17 0.19 -6.10
CA THR A 41 4.20 -0.86 -5.74
C THR A 41 2.74 -0.47 -5.99
N MET A 42 2.47 0.80 -6.27
CA MET A 42 1.12 1.29 -6.58
C MET A 42 0.75 1.04 -8.05
N GLY A 43 -0.54 1.18 -8.39
CA GLY A 43 -1.00 1.04 -9.78
C GLY A 43 -0.43 2.11 -10.74
N ASP A 44 -0.63 1.93 -12.04
CA ASP A 44 -0.03 2.75 -13.11
C ASP A 44 -0.21 4.27 -12.91
N ILE A 45 -1.39 4.67 -12.45
CA ILE A 45 -1.70 6.06 -12.11
C ILE A 45 -2.15 6.10 -10.64
N PRO A 46 -1.21 6.23 -9.70
CA PRO A 46 -1.53 6.13 -8.29
C PRO A 46 -2.19 7.42 -7.79
N TYR A 47 -3.10 7.32 -6.83
CA TYR A 47 -3.69 8.49 -6.18
C TYR A 47 -4.02 8.21 -4.73
N VAL A 48 -3.96 9.24 -3.89
CA VAL A 48 -4.34 9.21 -2.48
C VAL A 48 -5.18 10.43 -2.20
N ASN A 49 -6.27 10.24 -1.46
CA ASN A 49 -7.04 11.32 -0.87
C ASN A 49 -7.17 11.06 0.63
N HIS A 50 -6.49 11.87 1.42
CA HIS A 50 -6.64 11.94 2.86
C HIS A 50 -7.93 12.71 3.19
N VAL A 51 -9.04 11.97 3.26
CA VAL A 51 -10.41 12.49 3.42
C VAL A 51 -10.56 13.55 4.52
N PRO A 52 -9.96 13.42 5.73
CA PRO A 52 -10.14 14.41 6.79
C PRO A 52 -9.70 15.84 6.43
N THR A 53 -8.71 15.98 5.55
CA THR A 53 -8.15 17.27 5.14
C THR A 53 -8.31 17.54 3.65
N LEU A 54 -8.88 16.59 2.90
CA LEU A 54 -8.98 16.60 1.44
C LEU A 54 -7.63 16.87 0.77
N THR A 55 -6.54 16.37 1.37
CA THR A 55 -5.18 16.49 0.84
C THR A 55 -4.74 15.18 0.21
N GLY A 56 -3.76 15.23 -0.68
CA GLY A 56 -3.24 14.08 -1.38
C GLY A 56 -2.87 14.46 -2.80
N GLY A 57 -2.67 13.48 -3.67
CA GLY A 57 -2.17 13.72 -5.02
C GLY A 57 -2.61 12.67 -6.02
N TYR A 58 -2.50 13.04 -7.29
CA TYR A 58 -2.76 12.21 -8.46
C TYR A 58 -1.48 12.03 -9.28
N GLY A 59 -1.12 10.78 -9.53
CA GLY A 59 0.12 10.39 -10.19
C GLY A 59 1.33 10.38 -9.25
N ARG A 60 2.39 9.69 -9.69
CA ARG A 60 3.63 9.50 -8.90
C ARG A 60 4.27 10.81 -8.46
N LYS A 61 4.27 11.83 -9.33
CA LYS A 61 4.90 13.13 -9.07
C LYS A 61 4.22 13.86 -7.91
N GLU A 62 2.89 13.90 -7.90
CA GLU A 62 2.16 14.57 -6.82
C GLU A 62 2.29 13.78 -5.52
N LEU A 63 2.16 12.46 -5.58
CA LEU A 63 2.30 11.63 -4.37
C LEU A 63 3.69 11.66 -3.75
N TYR A 64 4.76 11.77 -4.54
CA TYR A 64 6.12 11.90 -4.01
C TYR A 64 6.36 13.23 -3.27
N ARG A 65 5.54 14.25 -3.55
CA ARG A 65 5.70 15.59 -3.00
C ARG A 65 5.09 15.76 -1.60
N PHE A 66 4.03 15.00 -1.31
CA PHE A 66 3.27 15.03 -0.05
C PHE A 66 3.91 14.15 1.02
#